data_AF-A0A0N5C659-F1
#
_entry.id   AF-A0A0N5C659-F1
#
_cell.length_a   1.000
_cell.length_b   1.000
_cell.length_c   1.000
_cell.angle_alpha   90.00
_cell.angle_beta   90.00
_cell.angle_gamma   90.00
#
_symmetry.space_group_name_H-M   'P 1'
#
loop_
_entity.id
_entity.type
_entity.pdbx_description
1 polymer ?
#
loop_
_entity_poly.entity_id
_entity_poly.type
_entity_poly.pdbx_seq_one_letter_code
_entity_poly.pdbx_strand_id
1 'polypeptide(L)'
;MEMKELSIKEPSIEESTYDKAHYAFFNCKEISRNAILKGDLSQAYYELTNSVNQFHEFLHAPDINAVERNQIRVWYMNLVFERNELCLFAENKNIDFVGH
;
A
#
# COMPACT_ATOMS: atom_id res chain seq x y z
N MET A 1 -19.49 3.02 34.84
CA MET A 1 -19.75 3.58 33.51
C MET A 1 -19.74 2.40 32.56
N GLU A 2 -20.93 1.95 32.17
CA GLU A 2 -21.13 0.68 31.45
C GLU A 2 -20.68 0.81 29.99
N MET A 3 -19.94 -0.19 29.51
CA MET A 3 -19.58 -0.31 28.10
C MET A 3 -20.85 -0.53 27.29
N LYS A 4 -21.17 0.41 26.39
CA LYS A 4 -22.18 0.15 25.35
C LYS A 4 -21.57 -0.76 24.30
N GLU A 5 -22.09 -1.98 24.25
CA GLU A 5 -21.95 -2.91 23.14
C GLU A 5 -22.22 -2.18 21.82
N LEU A 6 -21.23 -2.20 20.94
CA LEU A 6 -21.37 -1.72 19.58
C LEU A 6 -22.25 -2.71 18.82
N SER A 7 -23.53 -2.33 18.74
CA SER A 7 -24.55 -2.86 17.84
C SER A 7 -23.94 -3.36 16.53
N ILE A 8 -24.21 -4.63 16.22
CA ILE A 8 -23.89 -5.30 14.97
C ILE A 8 -24.44 -4.45 13.82
N LYS A 9 -23.56 -3.76 13.09
CA LYS A 9 -23.91 -3.15 11.80
C LYS A 9 -23.99 -4.26 10.77
N GLU A 10 -25.13 -4.39 10.11
CA GLU A 10 -25.25 -5.12 8.85
C GLU A 10 -24.22 -4.55 7.85
N PRO A 11 -23.35 -5.36 7.24
CA PRO A 11 -22.42 -4.86 6.25
C PRO A 11 -23.09 -4.91 4.87
N SER A 12 -23.55 -3.76 4.38
CA SER A 12 -23.63 -3.54 2.92
C SER A 12 -23.42 -2.07 2.59
N ILE A 13 -22.26 -1.55 2.99
CA ILE A 13 -21.69 -0.36 2.38
C ILE A 13 -20.53 -0.89 1.55
N GLU A 14 -20.64 -0.83 0.21
CA GLU A 14 -19.46 -1.00 -0.63
C GLU A 14 -18.40 -0.02 -0.13
N GLU A 15 -17.30 -0.56 0.38
CA GLU A 15 -16.20 0.25 0.91
C GLU A 15 -15.68 1.15 -0.21
N SER A 16 -15.55 2.46 0.08
CA SER A 16 -15.16 3.45 -0.93
C SER A 16 -13.77 3.13 -1.47
N THR A 17 -13.48 3.52 -2.72
CA THR A 17 -12.11 3.35 -3.25
C THR A 17 -11.08 4.06 -2.37
N TYR A 18 -11.44 5.19 -1.76
CA TYR A 18 -10.54 5.90 -0.85
C TYR A 18 -10.21 5.09 0.41
N ASP A 19 -11.20 4.45 1.04
CA ASP A 19 -10.99 3.61 2.22
C ASP A 19 -10.13 2.37 1.87
N LYS A 20 -10.39 1.76 0.71
CA LYS A 20 -9.58 0.66 0.18
C LYS A 20 -8.14 1.09 -0.06
N ALA A 21 -7.93 2.26 -0.67
CA ALA A 21 -6.60 2.82 -0.90
C ALA A 21 -5.88 3.11 0.42
N HIS A 22 -6.57 3.71 1.39
CA HIS A 22 -6.02 3.97 2.72
C HIS A 22 -5.55 2.67 3.38
N TYR A 23 -6.39 1.64 3.42
CA TYR A 23 -6.02 0.34 3.98
C TYR A 23 -4.83 -0.29 3.24
N ALA A 24 -4.88 -0.31 1.90
CA ALA A 24 -3.83 -0.88 1.06
C ALA A 24 -2.48 -0.19 1.29
N PHE A 25 -2.45 1.14 1.42
CA PHE A 25 -1.23 1.90 1.69
C PHE A 25 -0.59 1.45 3.01
N PHE A 26 -1.33 1.53 4.12
CA PHE A 26 -0.75 1.22 5.43
C PHE A 26 -0.38 -0.25 5.58
N ASN A 27 -1.15 -1.16 4.99
CA ASN A 27 -0.82 -2.58 4.97
C ASN A 27 0.48 -2.83 4.19
N CYS A 28 0.64 -2.25 2.99
CA CYS A 28 1.89 -2.34 2.24
C CYS A 28 3.08 -1.80 3.05
N LYS A 29 2.91 -0.64 3.69
CA LYS A 29 3.94 -0.02 4.55
C LYS A 29 4.37 -0.94 5.70
N GLU A 30 3.44 -1.62 6.33
CA GLU A 30 3.73 -2.56 7.41
C GLU A 30 4.46 -3.80 6.90
N ILE A 31 3.91 -4.47 5.86
CA ILE A 31 4.47 -5.73 5.34
C ILE A 31 5.87 -5.49 4.76
N SER A 32 6.02 -4.48 3.89
CA SER A 32 7.31 -4.16 3.27
C SER A 32 8.38 -3.81 4.31
N ARG A 33 8.04 -3.01 5.33
CA ARG A 33 8.96 -2.71 6.44
C ARG A 33 9.37 -3.97 7.19
N ASN A 34 8.41 -4.83 7.52
CA ASN A 34 8.70 -6.08 8.23
C ASN A 34 9.58 -7.02 7.41
N ALA A 35 9.37 -7.08 6.09
CA ALA A 35 10.20 -7.85 5.17
C ALA A 35 11.64 -7.31 5.13
N ILE A 36 11.82 -5.99 5.00
CA ILE A 36 13.13 -5.32 5.05
C ILE A 36 13.86 -5.63 6.36
N LEU A 37 13.17 -5.52 7.50
CA LEU A 37 13.76 -5.81 8.82
C LEU A 37 14.22 -7.27 8.97
N LYS A 38 13.58 -8.20 8.25
CA LYS A 38 13.96 -9.62 8.21
C LYS A 38 15.02 -9.92 7.16
N GLY A 39 15.44 -8.94 6.36
CA GLY A 39 16.35 -9.11 5.24
C GLY A 39 15.72 -9.72 3.99
N ASP A 40 14.38 -9.86 3.95
CA ASP A 40 13.65 -10.39 2.81
C ASP A 40 13.31 -9.25 1.84
N LEU A 41 14.31 -8.84 1.07
CA LEU A 41 14.18 -7.70 0.15
C LEU A 41 13.30 -8.04 -1.06
N SER A 42 13.24 -9.31 -1.48
CA SER A 42 12.37 -9.77 -2.57
C SER A 42 10.90 -9.64 -2.20
N GLN A 43 10.51 -10.06 -1.00
CA GLN A 43 9.14 -9.85 -0.51
C GLN A 43 8.81 -8.36 -0.40
N ALA A 44 9.72 -7.55 0.14
CA ALA A 44 9.50 -6.11 0.25
C ALA A 44 9.29 -5.46 -1.13
N TYR A 45 10.09 -5.84 -2.11
CA TYR A 45 9.99 -5.35 -3.48
C TYR A 45 8.68 -5.77 -4.17
N TYR A 46 8.29 -7.03 -3.98
CA TYR A 46 7.02 -7.56 -4.51
C TYR A 46 5.82 -6.77 -3.96
N GLU A 47 5.76 -6.56 -2.65
CA GLU A 47 4.64 -5.84 -2.01
C GLU A 47 4.54 -4.38 -2.45
N LEU A 48 5.70 -3.70 -2.55
CA LEU A 48 5.75 -2.34 -3.06
C LEU A 48 5.31 -2.27 -4.53
N THR A 49 5.76 -3.21 -5.36
CA THR A 49 5.39 -3.25 -6.79
C THR A 49 3.90 -3.54 -6.98
N ASN A 50 3.36 -4.51 -6.26
CA ASN A 50 1.94 -4.83 -6.28
C ASN A 50 1.09 -3.62 -5.86
N SER A 51 1.50 -2.94 -4.78
CA SER A 51 0.77 -1.77 -4.28
C SER A 51 0.86 -0.57 -5.24
N VAL A 52 2.01 -0.34 -5.90
CA VAL A 52 2.12 0.67 -6.96
C VAL A 52 1.11 0.41 -8.07
N ASN A 53 0.98 -0.85 -8.53
CA ASN A 53 0.02 -1.21 -9.57
C ASN A 53 -1.43 -0.99 -9.10
N GLN A 54 -1.76 -1.42 -7.88
CA GLN A 54 -3.10 -1.23 -7.31
C GLN A 54 -3.46 0.26 -7.18
N PHE A 55 -2.49 1.09 -6.78
CA PHE A 55 -2.70 2.54 -6.67
C PHE A 55 -2.87 3.24 -8.01
N HIS A 56 -2.26 2.71 -9.07
CA HIS A 56 -2.53 3.19 -10.42
C HIS A 56 -4.02 3.05 -10.74
N GLU A 57 -4.65 1.92 -10.42
CA GLU A 57 -6.08 1.69 -10.61
C GLU A 57 -6.94 2.62 -9.75
N PHE A 58 -6.61 2.79 -8.46
CA PHE A 58 -7.34 3.68 -7.56
C PHE A 58 -7.38 5.13 -8.05
N LEU A 59 -6.30 5.63 -8.66
CA LEU A 59 -6.25 6.99 -9.21
C LEU A 59 -7.25 7.25 -10.35
N HIS A 60 -7.70 6.18 -11.02
CA HIS A 60 -8.65 6.23 -12.13
C HIS A 60 -10.08 5.90 -11.70
N ALA A 61 -10.32 5.59 -10.43
CA ALA A 61 -11.66 5.26 -9.95
C ALA A 61 -12.64 6.44 -10.09
N PRO A 62 -13.91 6.16 -10.42
CA PRO A 62 -14.92 7.19 -10.65
C PRO A 62 -15.53 7.75 -9.36
N ASP A 63 -15.44 7.02 -8.24
CA ASP A 63 -16.08 7.32 -6.97
C ASP A 63 -15.24 8.22 -6.04
N ILE A 64 -14.01 8.58 -6.43
CA ILE A 64 -13.13 9.46 -5.65
C ILE A 64 -13.21 10.93 -6.09
N ASN A 65 -13.36 11.83 -5.12
CA ASN A 65 -13.36 13.27 -5.36
C ASN A 65 -11.93 13.83 -5.54
N ALA A 66 -11.81 15.13 -5.84
CA ALA A 66 -10.52 15.75 -6.12
C ALA A 66 -9.55 15.75 -4.92
N VAL A 67 -10.06 15.87 -3.70
CA VAL A 67 -9.24 15.88 -2.47
C VAL A 67 -8.70 14.48 -2.20
N GLU A 68 -9.58 13.47 -2.21
CA GLU A 68 -9.23 12.06 -2.05
C GLU A 68 -8.23 11.61 -3.11
N ARG A 69 -8.47 11.98 -4.37
CA ARG A 69 -7.55 11.68 -5.48
C ARG A 69 -6.17 12.26 -5.25
N ASN A 70 -6.06 13.49 -4.76
CA ASN A 70 -4.76 14.08 -4.45
C ASN A 70 -4.07 13.36 -3.30
N GLN A 71 -4.81 12.89 -2.30
CA GLN A 71 -4.25 12.11 -1.20
C GLN A 71 -3.76 10.73 -1.66
N ILE A 72 -4.54 10.04 -2.51
CA ILE A 72 -4.11 8.79 -3.17
C ILE A 72 -2.86 9.03 -4.04
N ARG A 73 -2.75 10.16 -4.73
CA ARG A 73 -1.52 10.51 -5.49
C ARG A 73 -0.30 10.62 -4.59
N VAL A 74 -0.44 11.22 -3.40
CA VAL A 74 0.67 11.33 -2.44
C VAL A 74 1.14 9.95 -2.00
N TRP A 75 0.20 9.06 -1.67
CA TRP A 75 0.50 7.66 -1.32
C TRP A 75 1.16 6.91 -2.47
N TYR A 76 0.62 7.02 -3.70
CA TYR A 76 1.20 6.42 -4.89
C TYR A 76 2.66 6.86 -5.12
N MET A 77 2.93 8.17 -5.04
CA MET A 77 4.29 8.70 -5.22
C MET A 77 5.25 8.23 -4.14
N ASN A 78 4.78 8.08 -2.89
CA ASN A 78 5.59 7.51 -1.81
C ASN A 78 5.94 6.04 -2.08
N LEU A 79 4.99 5.21 -2.53
CA LEU A 79 5.25 3.82 -2.90
C LEU A 79 6.23 3.69 -4.07
N VAL A 80 6.08 4.52 -5.10
CA VAL A 80 7.02 4.54 -6.25
C VAL A 80 8.42 4.92 -5.80
N PHE A 81 8.55 5.94 -4.95
CA PHE A 81 9.83 6.37 -4.40
C PHE A 81 10.50 5.22 -3.63
N GLU A 82 9.78 4.59 -2.72
CA GLU A 82 10.34 3.51 -1.88
C GLU A 82 10.73 2.26 -2.67
N ARG A 83 9.93 1.89 -3.66
CA ARG A 83 10.27 0.80 -4.58
C ARG A 83 11.58 1.09 -5.31
N ASN A 84 11.74 2.31 -5.82
CA ASN A 84 12.94 2.69 -6.56
C ASN A 84 14.18 2.77 -5.66
N GLU A 85 14.04 3.28 -4.42
CA GLU A 85 15.13 3.28 -3.43
C GLU A 85 15.57 1.86 -3.08
N LEU A 86 14.61 0.93 -2.94
CA LEU A 86 14.92 -0.48 -2.70
C LEU A 86 15.67 -1.11 -3.89
N CYS A 87 15.27 -0.81 -5.12
CA CYS A 87 16.00 -1.23 -6.32
C CYS A 87 17.44 -0.74 -6.31
N LEU A 88 17.64 0.56 -6.13
CA LEU A 88 18.97 1.17 -6.09
C LEU A 88 19.83 0.59 -4.97
N PHE A 89 19.24 0.32 -3.81
CA PHE A 89 19.96 -0.33 -2.71
C PHE A 89 20.46 -1.73 -3.10
N ALA A 90 19.59 -2.56 -3.68
CA ALA A 90 19.97 -3.92 -4.07
C ALA A 90 20.96 -3.96 -5.22
N GLU A 91 20.83 -3.08 -6.23
CA GLU A 91 21.81 -2.90 -7.29
C GLU A 91 23.20 -2.60 -6.70
N ASN A 92 23.27 -1.65 -5.76
CA ASN A 92 24.52 -1.32 -5.05
C ASN A 92 25.09 -2.48 -4.22
N LYS A 93 24.27 -3.47 -3.86
CA LYS A 93 24.66 -4.66 -3.10
C LYS A 93 24.84 -5.90 -3.97
N ASN A 94 24.63 -5.80 -5.30
CA ASN A 94 24.56 -6.94 -6.22
C ASN A 94 23.57 -8.02 -5.74
N ILE A 95 22.43 -7.60 -5.19
CA ILE A 95 21.34 -8.49 -4.78
C ILE A 95 20.37 -8.60 -5.95
N ASP A 96 20.08 -9.82 -6.39
CA ASP A 96 19.07 -10.08 -7.41
C ASP A 96 17.70 -10.28 -6.75
N PHE A 97 16.69 -9.54 -7.23
CA PHE A 97 15.29 -9.73 -6.82
C PHE A 97 14.60 -10.83 -7.62
N VAL A 98 15.19 -11.27 -8.73
CA VAL A 98 14.65 -12.31 -9.60
C VAL A 98 15.12 -13.67 -9.07
N GLY A 99 14.44 -14.12 -8.01
CA GLY A 99 14.66 -15.42 -7.37
C GLY A 99 13.34 -16.04 -6.93
N HIS A 100 12.44 -16.26 -7.88
CA HIS A 100 11.29 -17.17 -7.75
C HIS A 100 11.33 -18.21 -8.86
#